data_AF-A0AAP5I3V2-F1
#
_entry.id   AF-A0AAP5I3V2-F1
#
_cell.length_a   1.000
_cell.length_b   1.000
_cell.length_c   1.000
_cell.angle_alpha   90.00
_cell.angle_beta   90.00
_cell.angle_gamma   90.00
#
_symmetry.space_group_name_H-M   'P 1'
#
loop_
_entity.id
_entity.type
_entity.pdbx_description
1 polymer ?
#
loop_
_entity_poly.entity_id
_entity_poly.type
_entity_poly.pdbx_seq_one_letter_code
_entity_poly.pdbx_strand_id
1 'polypeptide(L)' 'MSEQILTAPSLPKLRKGSKGEAVYVVQLLLVNFHGYSIATDAHFGPETENAIKDLQASRELSPTGVVDNVTWETLATEA' A
#
# COMPACT_ATOMS: atom_id res chain seq x y z
N MET A 1 21.09 -9.24 27.02
CA MET A 1 21.68 -8.81 25.73
C MET A 1 20.58 -8.85 24.71
N SER A 2 20.17 -7.68 24.25
CA SER A 2 19.05 -7.50 23.34
C SER A 2 19.50 -7.88 21.93
N GLU A 3 18.89 -8.89 21.35
CA GLU A 3 19.04 -9.17 19.91
C GLU A 3 18.38 -8.02 19.15
N GLN A 4 19.17 -7.04 18.71
CA GLN A 4 18.79 -6.17 17.60
C GLN A 4 18.77 -7.05 16.34
N ILE A 5 17.65 -7.73 16.14
CA ILE A 5 17.29 -8.21 14.81
C ILE A 5 17.14 -6.94 13.98
N LEU A 6 17.98 -6.80 12.95
CA LEU A 6 17.82 -5.79 11.91
C LEU A 6 16.49 -6.07 11.20
N THR A 7 15.39 -5.70 11.84
CA THR A 7 14.05 -5.83 11.32
C THR A 7 14.01 -4.83 10.18
N ALA A 8 13.97 -5.29 8.93
CA ALA A 8 13.65 -4.42 7.80
C ALA A 8 12.48 -3.52 8.24
N PRO A 9 12.51 -2.19 8.01
CA PRO A 9 11.51 -1.29 8.56
C PRO A 9 10.13 -1.87 8.24
N SER A 10 9.44 -2.36 9.27
CA SER A 10 8.18 -3.05 9.06
C SER A 10 7.17 -1.98 8.66
N LEU A 11 6.87 -1.96 7.36
CA LEU A 11 5.99 -0.95 6.81
C LEU A 11 4.62 -1.07 7.49
N PRO A 12 3.97 0.06 7.82
CA PRO A 12 2.74 0.04 8.59
C PRO A 12 1.65 -0.67 7.79
N LYS A 13 0.82 -1.46 8.49
CA LYS A 13 -0.36 -2.06 7.89
C LYS A 13 -1.43 -0.99 7.69
N LEU A 14 -1.73 -0.65 6.43
CA LEU A 14 -2.70 0.38 6.08
C LEU A 14 -4.01 -0.24 5.60
N ARG A 15 -5.13 0.41 5.92
CA ARG A 15 -6.48 0.00 5.53
C ARG A 15 -7.38 1.23 5.48
N LYS A 16 -8.63 1.04 5.03
CA LYS A 16 -9.64 2.09 5.07
C LYS A 16 -9.66 2.81 6.42
N GLY A 17 -9.59 4.15 6.37
CA GLY A 17 -9.54 5.02 7.55
C GLY A 17 -8.13 5.29 8.09
N SER A 18 -7.09 4.59 7.62
CA SER A 18 -5.69 4.97 7.85
C SER A 18 -5.41 6.36 7.27
N LYS A 19 -4.49 7.10 7.89
CA LYS A 19 -4.09 8.44 7.46
C LYS A 19 -2.61 8.67 7.66
N GLY A 20 -2.07 9.68 6.99
CA GLY A 20 -0.71 10.17 7.18
C GLY A 20 0.23 9.79 6.04
N GLU A 21 1.52 10.05 6.24
CA GLU A 21 2.55 9.98 5.20
C GLU A 21 2.63 8.62 4.51
N ALA A 22 2.50 7.52 5.26
CA ALA A 22 2.52 6.19 4.67
C ALA A 22 1.36 5.96 3.67
N VAL A 23 0.18 6.53 3.92
CA VAL A 23 -0.95 6.46 2.98
C VAL A 23 -0.65 7.30 1.75
N TYR A 24 -0.07 8.48 1.93
CA TYR A 24 0.33 9.35 0.82
C TYR A 24 1.33 8.65 -0.11
N VAL A 25 2.31 7.93 0.46
CA VAL A 25 3.26 7.12 -0.32
C VAL A 25 2.53 6.04 -1.12
N VAL A 26 1.60 5.30 -0.52
CA VAL A 26 0.80 4.30 -1.25
C VAL A 26 0.03 4.95 -2.42
N GLN A 27 -0.64 6.08 -2.17
CA GLN A 27 -1.40 6.78 -3.21
C GLN A 27 -0.48 7.26 -4.35
N LEU A 28 0.70 7.80 -4.02
CA LEU A 28 1.70 8.19 -5.01
C LEU A 28 2.18 6.99 -5.84
N LEU A 29 2.44 5.85 -5.19
CA LEU A 29 2.88 4.66 -5.90
C LEU A 29 1.81 4.16 -6.87
N LEU A 30 0.55 4.12 -6.42
CA LEU A 30 -0.59 3.75 -7.24
C LEU A 30 -0.75 4.67 -8.47
N VAL A 31 -0.63 5.99 -8.28
CA VAL A 31 -0.80 6.96 -9.37
C VAL A 31 0.37 6.93 -10.34
N ASN A 32 1.60 6.95 -9.84
CA ASN A 32 2.79 7.14 -10.68
C ASN A 32 3.29 5.85 -11.35
N PHE A 33 3.17 4.70 -10.67
CA PHE A 33 3.75 3.43 -11.17
C PHE A 33 2.70 2.44 -11.65
N HIS A 34 1.47 2.53 -11.17
CA HIS A 34 0.39 1.60 -11.54
C HIS A 34 -0.75 2.27 -12.33
N GLY A 35 -0.66 3.57 -12.62
CA GLY A 35 -1.57 4.29 -13.51
C GLY A 35 -2.97 4.55 -12.95
N TYR A 36 -3.17 4.42 -11.65
CA TYR A 36 -4.45 4.73 -11.02
C TYR A 36 -4.71 6.24 -10.98
N SER A 37 -5.98 6.64 -11.10
CA SER A 37 -6.41 8.05 -10.97
C SER A 37 -7.21 8.23 -9.69
N ILE A 38 -6.52 8.40 -8.57
CA ILE A 38 -7.11 8.61 -7.22
C ILE A 38 -6.52 9.85 -6.55
N ALA A 39 -7.21 10.37 -5.53
CA ALA A 39 -6.67 11.46 -4.73
C ALA A 39 -5.44 11.02 -3.89
N THR A 40 -4.42 11.89 -3.83
CA THR A 40 -3.21 11.75 -3.00
C THR A 40 -3.30 12.65 -1.77
N ASP A 41 -4.34 12.46 -0.97
CA ASP A 41 -4.71 13.32 0.16
C ASP A 41 -4.21 12.81 1.52
N ALA A 42 -3.37 11.77 1.54
CA ALA A 42 -2.92 11.08 2.74
C ALA A 42 -4.05 10.44 3.57
N HIS A 43 -5.23 10.22 2.97
CA HIS A 43 -6.38 9.56 3.59
C HIS A 43 -6.75 8.28 2.85
N PHE A 44 -6.78 7.17 3.56
CA PHE A 44 -7.09 5.88 2.96
C PHE A 44 -8.60 5.74 2.82
N GLY A 45 -9.13 6.34 1.75
CA GLY A 45 -10.54 6.37 1.40
C GLY A 45 -11.00 5.12 0.62
N PRO A 46 -12.28 5.09 0.21
CA PRO A 46 -12.83 3.99 -0.60
C PRO A 46 -12.14 3.87 -1.97
N GLU A 47 -11.70 4.97 -2.58
CA GLU A 47 -10.99 4.94 -3.85
C GLU A 47 -9.61 4.27 -3.71
N THR A 48 -8.85 4.61 -2.67
CA THR A 48 -7.58 3.95 -2.35
C THR A 48 -7.77 2.47 -2.04
N GLU A 49 -8.83 2.12 -1.30
CA GLU A 49 -9.17 0.72 -1.01
C GLU A 49 -9.46 -0.08 -2.30
N ASN A 50 -10.24 0.47 -3.21
CA ASN A 50 -10.54 -0.18 -4.49
C ASN A 50 -9.27 -0.35 -5.34
N ALA A 51 -8.45 0.70 -5.47
CA ALA A 51 -7.18 0.62 -6.20
C ALA A 51 -6.23 -0.46 -5.62
N ILE A 52 -6.19 -0.63 -4.30
CA ILE A 52 -5.41 -1.71 -3.68
C ILE A 52 -6.00 -3.08 -3.98
N LYS A 53 -7.33 -3.24 -3.95
CA LYS A 53 -7.98 -4.51 -4.32
C LYS A 53 -7.70 -4.88 -5.77
N ASP A 54 -7.77 -3.91 -6.67
CA ASP A 54 -7.51 -4.12 -8.09
C ASP A 54 -6.05 -4.49 -8.34
N LEU A 55 -5.11 -3.81 -7.68
CA LEU A 55 -3.69 -4.15 -7.71
C LEU A 55 -3.45 -5.57 -7.20
N GLN A 56 -4.02 -5.91 -6.03
CA GLN A 56 -3.91 -7.24 -5.46
C GLN A 56 -4.45 -8.30 -6.43
N ALA A 57 -5.62 -8.08 -7.02
CA ALA A 57 -6.22 -9.00 -7.99
C ALA A 57 -5.35 -9.15 -9.25
N SER A 58 -4.77 -8.05 -9.77
CA SER A 58 -3.88 -8.09 -10.95
C SER A 58 -2.59 -8.87 -10.72
N ARG A 59 -2.22 -9.07 -9.46
CA ARG A 59 -1.00 -9.77 -9.02
C ARG A 59 -1.32 -11.13 -8.39
N GLU A 60 -2.53 -11.64 -8.64
CA GLU A 60 -3.03 -12.93 -8.14
C GLU A 60 -3.01 -13.05 -6.61
N LEU A 61 -3.02 -11.91 -5.90
CA LEU A 61 -3.17 -11.83 -4.46
C LEU A 61 -4.64 -11.78 -4.07
N SER A 62 -4.93 -12.14 -2.82
CA SER A 62 -6.27 -11.95 -2.26
C SER A 62 -6.61 -10.46 -2.19
N PRO A 63 -7.71 -9.97 -2.83
CA PRO A 63 -8.07 -8.56 -2.89
C PRO A 63 -8.72 -8.09 -1.57
N THR A 64 -7.90 -8.05 -0.52
CA THR A 64 -8.34 -7.68 0.83
C THR A 64 -8.55 -6.17 0.98
N GLY A 65 -7.94 -5.34 0.13
CA GLY A 65 -7.96 -3.88 0.25
C GLY A 65 -7.09 -3.35 1.39
N VAL A 66 -6.24 -4.21 1.95
CA VAL A 66 -5.34 -3.90 3.05
C VAL A 66 -3.91 -3.94 2.54
N VAL A 67 -3.13 -2.91 2.85
CA VAL A 67 -1.71 -2.85 2.50
C VAL A 67 -0.91 -3.47 3.63
N ASP A 68 -0.48 -4.72 3.41
CA ASP A 68 0.46 -5.46 4.24
C ASP A 68 1.84 -5.54 3.57
N ASN A 69 2.78 -6.28 4.16
CA ASN A 69 4.15 -6.36 3.65
C ASN A 69 4.22 -6.85 2.18
N VAL A 70 3.40 -7.84 1.83
CA VAL A 70 3.33 -8.37 0.45
C VAL A 70 2.77 -7.31 -0.51
N THR A 71 1.74 -6.57 -0.07
CA THR A 71 1.18 -5.48 -0.87
C THR A 71 2.16 -4.33 -1.03
N TRP A 72 2.94 -4.01 0.01
CA TRP A 72 4.02 -3.02 -0.06
C TRP A 72 5.11 -3.42 -1.05
N GLU A 73 5.55 -4.68 -1.03
CA GLU A 73 6.50 -5.21 -2.02
C GLU A 73 5.92 -5.13 -3.44
N THR A 74 4.64 -5.43 -3.59
CA THR A 74 3.93 -5.34 -4.88
C THR A 74 3.83 -3.91 -5.39
N LEU A 75 3.60 -2.93 -4.51
CA LEU A 75 3.56 -1.51 -4.85
C LEU A 75 4.94 -0.99 -5.26
N ALA A 76 6.00 -1.46 -4.60
CA ALA A 76 7.38 -1.06 -4.84
C ALA A 76 8.01 -1.75 -6.07
N THR A 77 7.46 -2.87 -6.50
CA THR A 77 7.90 -3.56 -7.71
C THR A 77 7.18 -2.95 -8.92
N GLU A 78 7.94 -2.27 -9.78
CA GLU A 78 7.43 -1.75 -11.05
C GLU A 78 6.89 -2.89 -11.93
N ALA A 79 5.85 -2.60 -12.73
CA ALA A 79 5.20 -3.57 -13.62
C ALA A 79 6.03 -3.93 -14.85
#